data_AF-A0A4P5YLG9-F1
#
_entry.id   AF-A0A4P5YLG9-F1
#
_cell.length_a   1.000
_cell.length_b   1.000
_cell.length_c   1.000
_cell.angle_alpha   90.00
_cell.angle_beta   90.00
_cell.angle_gamma   90.00
#
_symmetry.space_group_name_H-M   'P 1'
#
loop_
_entity.id
_entity.type
_entity.pdbx_description
1 polymer ?
#
loop_
_entity_poly.entity_id
_entity_poly.type
_entity_poly.pdbx_seq_one_letter_code
_entity_poly.pdbx_strand_id
1 'polypeptide(L)' 'MGIILDSSVLIAAERGRLDLPKLLAAHPSDPFLIAAITASELLHGCAQRDRTNPR' A
#
# COMPACT_ATOMS: atom_id res chain seq x y z
N MET A 1 -0.21 -5.67 18.81
CA MET A 1 0.51 -6.54 17.85
C MET A 1 0.75 -5.70 16.59
N GLY A 2 1.81 -5.85 15.80
CA GLY A 2 1.97 -5.04 14.59
C GLY A 2 1.27 -5.66 13.38
N ILE A 3 0.64 -4.84 12.52
CA ILE A 3 0.09 -5.29 11.24
C ILE A 3 1.02 -4.82 10.12
N ILE A 4 1.61 -5.75 9.37
CA ILE A 4 2.46 -5.43 8.21
C ILE A 4 1.59 -5.49 6.96
N LEU A 5 1.60 -4.41 6.18
CA LEU A 5 0.89 -4.33 4.91
C LEU A 5 1.81 -4.72 3.75
N ASP A 6 1.28 -5.57 2.88
CA ASP A 6 1.91 -5.93 1.61
C ASP A 6 1.61 -4.90 0.51
N SER A 7 2.42 -4.88 -0.55
CA SER A 7 2.25 -3.97 -1.69
C SER A 7 0.91 -4.22 -2.40
N SER A 8 0.45 -5.47 -2.48
CA SER A 8 -0.83 -5.82 -3.09
C SER A 8 -2.05 -5.20 -2.37
N VAL A 9 -2.00 -5.09 -1.04
CA VAL A 9 -3.07 -4.47 -0.22
C VAL A 9 -3.17 -2.98 -0.53
N LEU A 10 -2.03 -2.30 -0.58
CA LEU A 10 -1.95 -0.87 -0.89
C LEU A 10 -2.36 -0.57 -2.34
N ILE A 11 -1.97 -1.42 -3.29
CA ILE A 11 -2.39 -1.33 -4.69
C ILE A 11 -3.91 -1.58 -4.82
N ALA A 12 -4.46 -2.54 -4.09
CA ALA A 12 -5.90 -2.79 -4.08
C ALA A 12 -6.68 -1.57 -3.55
N ALA A 13 -6.17 -0.90 -2.52
CA ALA A 13 -6.75 0.33 -1.99
C ALA A 13 -6.70 1.48 -3.01
N GLU A 14 -5.55 1.70 -3.65
CA GLU A 14 -5.39 2.71 -4.72
C GLU A 14 -6.38 2.49 -5.87
N ARG A 15 -6.63 1.23 -6.23
CA ARG A 15 -7.59 0.84 -7.28
C ARG A 15 -9.05 0.82 -6.84
N GLY A 16 -9.36 1.25 -5.60
CA GLY A 16 -10.72 1.24 -5.05
C GLY A 16 -11.31 -0.16 -4.83
N ARG A 17 -10.47 -1.20 -4.76
CA ARG A 17 -10.88 -2.59 -4.50
C ARG A 17 -10.83 -2.97 -3.02
N LEU A 18 -10.22 -2.12 -2.19
CA LEU A 18 -10.11 -2.28 -0.75
C LEU A 18 -10.39 -0.93 -0.07
N ASP A 19 -11.26 -0.93 0.93
CA ASP A 19 -11.49 0.23 1.80
C ASP A 19 -10.42 0.25 2.91
N LEU A 20 -9.30 0.91 2.64
CA LEU A 20 -8.19 1.03 3.58
C LEU A 20 -8.59 1.78 4.87
N PRO A 21 -9.31 2.92 4.83
CA PRO A 21 -9.83 3.57 6.04
C PRO A 21 -10.63 2.62 6.95
N LYS A 22 -11.53 1.80 6.37
CA LYS A 22 -12.28 0.81 7.13
C LYS A 22 -11.39 -0.28 7.74
N LEU A 23 -10.36 -0.71 7.02
CA LEU A 23 -9.37 -1.66 7.54
C LEU A 23 -8.60 -1.08 8.73
N LEU A 24 -8.15 0.17 8.64
CA LEU A 24 -7.45 0.86 9.73
C LEU A 24 -8.36 1.02 10.97
N ALA A 25 -9.62 1.41 10.75
CA ALA A 25 -10.60 1.57 11.83
C ALA A 25 -10.95 0.26 12.55
N ALA A 26 -10.81 -0.89 11.88
CA ALA A 26 -11.02 -2.21 12.50
C ALA A 26 -9.90 -2.60 13.48
N HIS A 27 -8.73 -1.97 13.39
CA HIS A 27 -7.56 -2.24 14.23
C HIS A 27 -7.00 -0.96 14.86
N PRO A 28 -7.78 -0.23 15.68
CA PRO A 28 -7.44 1.11 16.14
C PRO A 28 -6.24 1.16 17.09
N SER A 29 -5.89 0.04 17.71
CA SER A 29 -4.82 -0.06 18.71
C SER A 29 -3.54 -0.70 18.18
N ASP A 30 -3.56 -1.23 16.96
CA ASP A 30 -2.41 -1.92 16.36
C ASP A 30 -1.68 -0.98 15.39
N PRO A 31 -0.35 -0.83 15.49
CA PRO A 31 0.41 -0.05 14.53
C PRO A 31 0.43 -0.76 13.18
N PHE A 32 0.14 0.00 12.12
CA PHE A 32 0.31 -0.42 10.74
C PHE A 32 1.72 -0.07 10.25
N LEU A 33 2.36 -1.05 9.63
CA LEU A 33 3.75 -0.98 9.20
C LEU A 33 3.84 -1.42 7.74
N ILE A 34 4.86 -0.94 7.04
CA ILE A 34 5.29 -1.50 5.76
C ILE A 34 6.76 -1.90 5.88
N ALA A 35 7.14 -3.00 5.22
CA ALA A 35 8.55 -3.35 5.12
C ALA A 35 9.25 -2.41 4.14
N ALA A 36 10.56 -2.16 4.34
CA ALA A 36 11.35 -1.36 3.41
C ALA A 36 11.35 -1.95 1.98
N ILE A 37 11.26 -3.29 1.86
CA ILE A 37 11.12 -3.97 0.57
C ILE A 37 9.78 -3.63 -0.11
N THR A 38 8.67 -3.63 0.64
CA THR A 38 7.35 -3.22 0.15
C THR A 38 7.36 -1.77 -0.35
N ALA A 39 8.01 -0.86 0.38
CA ALA A 39 8.18 0.52 -0.08
C ALA A 39 8.98 0.60 -1.38
N SER A 40 10.04 -0.20 -1.51
CA SER A 40 10.89 -0.27 -2.71
C SER A 40 10.12 -0.78 -3.92
N GLU A 41 9.30 -1.82 -3.75
CA GLU A 41 8.42 -2.35 -4.80
C GLU A 41 7.44 -1.30 -5.32
N LEU A 42 6.77 -0.58 -4.40
CA LEU A 42 5.81 0.46 -4.76
C LEU A 42 6.48 1.61 -5.51
N LEU A 43 7.64 2.09 -5.03
CA LEU A 43 8.41 3.14 -5.70
C LEU A 43 8.85 2.71 -7.10
N HIS A 44 9.35 1.48 -7.24
CA HIS A 44 9.74 0.93 -8.53
C HIS A 44 8.54 0.83 -9.49
N GLY A 45 7.40 0.34 -9.00
CA GLY A 45 6.16 0.26 -9.77
C GLY A 45 5.64 1.61 -10.25
N CYS A 46 5.64 2.64 -9.39
CA CYS A 46 5.25 3.99 -9.76
C CYS A 46 6.19 4.60 -10.81
N ALA A 47 7.50 4.50 -10.61
CA ALA A 47 8.49 5.01 -11.56
C ALA A 47 8.37 4.34 -12.94
N GLN A 48 8.07 3.03 -12.98
CA GLN A 48 7.82 2.32 -14.24
C GLN A 48 6.56 2.84 -14.95
N ARG A 49 5.47 3.09 -14.21
CA ARG A 49 4.23 3.65 -14.77
C ARG A 49 4.48 5.02 -15.39
N ASP A 50 5.17 5.92 -14.69
CA ASP A 50 5.46 7.28 -15.16
C ASP A 50 6.31 7.26 -16.44
N ARG A 51 7.24 6.30 -16.58
CA ARG A 51 8.00 6.12 -17.84
C ARG A 51 7.14 5.67 -19.01
N THR A 52 6.12 4.84 -18.75
CA THR A 52 5.24 4.27 -19.80
C THR A 52 4.01 5.12 -20.10
N ASN A 53 3.65 6.04 -19.20
CA ASN A 53 2.52 6.96 -19.33
C ASN A 53 2.86 8.26 -18.60
N PRO A 54 3.71 9.12 -19.19
CA PRO A 54 4.00 10.42 -18.61
C PRO A 54 2.70 11.23 -18.54
N ARG A 55 2.34 11.68 -17.34
CA ARG A 55 1.20 12.58 -17.12
C ARG A 55 1.44 13.94 -17.75
#